data_AF-A0A956J250-F1
#
_entry.id   AF-A0A956J250-F1
#
_cell.length_a   1.000
_cell.length_b   1.000
_cell.length_c   1.000
_cell.angle_alpha   90.00
_cell.angle_beta   90.00
_cell.angle_gamma   90.00
#
_symmetry.space_group_name_H-M   'P 1'
#
loop_
_entity.id
_entity.type
_entity.pdbx_description
1 polymer ?
#
loop_
_entity_poly.entity_id
_entity_poly.type
_entity_poly.pdbx_seq_one_letter_code
_entity_poly.pdbx_strand_id
1 'polypeptide(L)'
;MGESKKKDGKKRIRRTAEEARQAILEAAVERLRDAGPASIRLADIARDVGVSHPAILHHFGSREELLAAVVQEALERLHLELFDVLSHAEASEASSVEILNAMAETLETAG
;
A
#
# COMPACT_ATOMS: atom_id res chain seq x y z
N MET A 1 41.15 -17.07 16.26
CA MET A 1 40.21 -15.92 16.32
C MET A 1 39.38 -15.95 15.05
N GLY A 2 38.08 -16.29 15.06
CA GLY A 2 37.01 -15.70 15.86
C GLY A 2 36.56 -14.42 15.12
N GLU A 3 35.35 -14.25 14.59
CA GLU A 3 34.06 -14.87 14.92
C GLU A 3 33.12 -14.82 13.70
N SER A 4 32.42 -15.92 13.45
CA SER A 4 31.25 -15.95 12.56
C SER A 4 30.09 -15.22 13.24
N LYS A 5 29.67 -14.06 12.72
CA LYS A 5 28.41 -13.46 13.15
C LYS A 5 27.23 -14.23 12.55
N LYS A 6 26.59 -15.02 13.42
CA LYS A 6 25.33 -15.74 13.21
C LYS A 6 24.25 -14.75 12.73
N LYS A 7 23.61 -15.06 11.60
CA LYS A 7 22.40 -14.38 11.14
C LYS A 7 21.21 -14.95 11.93
N ASP A 8 20.54 -14.07 12.67
CA ASP A 8 19.29 -14.37 13.36
C ASP A 8 18.24 -14.86 12.37
N GLY A 9 18.06 -16.17 12.34
CA GLY A 9 17.02 -16.84 11.56
C GLY A 9 15.67 -16.65 12.22
N LYS A 10 15.07 -15.46 12.08
CA LYS A 10 13.62 -15.31 12.30
C LYS A 10 12.93 -16.25 11.31
N LYS A 11 12.32 -17.31 11.84
CA LYS A 11 11.64 -18.41 11.14
C LYS A 11 10.86 -17.82 9.96
N ARG A 12 11.38 -17.95 8.73
CA ARG A 12 10.72 -17.43 7.52
C ARG A 12 9.46 -18.26 7.31
N ILE A 13 8.33 -17.73 7.78
CA ILE A 13 7.01 -18.24 7.40
C ILE A 13 6.99 -18.20 5.87
N ARG A 14 6.85 -19.37 5.25
CA ARG A 14 6.85 -19.50 3.80
C ARG A 14 5.52 -18.92 3.32
N ARG A 15 5.52 -17.61 3.06
CA ARG A 15 4.40 -16.93 2.41
C ARG A 15 4.17 -17.54 1.03
N THR A 16 2.91 -17.66 0.63
CA THR A 16 2.58 -17.98 -0.75
C THR A 16 3.03 -16.85 -1.68
N ALA A 17 3.11 -17.11 -2.98
CA ALA A 17 3.44 -16.07 -3.95
C ALA A 17 2.41 -14.92 -3.93
N GLU A 18 1.14 -15.26 -3.70
CA GLU A 18 0.02 -14.33 -3.54
C GLU A 18 0.21 -13.42 -2.32
N GLU A 19 0.49 -14.00 -1.15
CA GLU A 19 0.71 -13.27 0.10
C GLU A 19 1.93 -12.34 0.02
N ALA A 20 2.98 -12.77 -0.66
CA ALA A 20 4.16 -11.94 -0.90
C ALA A 20 3.83 -10.75 -1.81
N ARG A 21 3.09 -11.00 -2.91
CA ARG A 21 2.63 -9.95 -3.82
C ARG A 21 1.77 -8.92 -3.11
N GLN A 22 0.81 -9.37 -2.29
CA GLN A 22 -0.07 -8.49 -1.53
C GLN A 22 0.69 -7.66 -0.51
N ALA A 23 1.61 -8.27 0.25
CA ALA A 23 2.42 -7.55 1.22
C ALA A 23 3.28 -6.46 0.57
N ILE A 24 3.86 -6.73 -0.62
CA ILE A 24 4.62 -5.73 -1.39
C ILE A 24 3.71 -4.56 -1.80
N LEU A 25 2.51 -4.85 -2.28
CA LEU A 25 1.55 -3.85 -2.72
C LEU A 25 1.10 -2.97 -1.55
N GLU A 26 0.70 -3.56 -0.43
CA GLU A 26 0.34 -2.83 0.80
C GLU A 26 1.48 -1.92 1.27
N ALA A 27 2.70 -2.44 1.42
CA ALA A 27 3.83 -1.63 1.86
C ALA A 27 4.13 -0.46 0.91
N ALA A 28 3.88 -0.62 -0.38
CA ALA A 28 4.07 0.45 -1.36
C ALA A 28 2.94 1.49 -1.31
N VAL A 29 1.69 1.09 -1.08
CA VAL A 29 0.54 2.00 -0.87
C VAL A 29 0.71 2.80 0.42
N GLU A 30 1.10 2.17 1.52
CA GLU A 30 1.37 2.86 2.79
C GLU A 30 2.44 3.94 2.63
N ARG A 31 3.51 3.63 1.88
CA ARG A 31 4.56 4.61 1.59
C ARG A 31 4.08 5.75 0.69
N LEU A 32 3.21 5.45 -0.27
CA LEU A 32 2.59 6.46 -1.11
C LEU A 32 1.75 7.42 -0.24
N ARG A 33 1.00 6.86 0.70
CA ARG A 33 0.17 7.57 1.67
C ARG A 33 1.00 8.52 2.54
N ASP A 34 1.95 7.95 3.28
CA ASP A 34 2.66 8.67 4.34
C ASP A 34 3.67 9.72 3.80
N ALA A 35 4.24 9.50 2.61
CA ALA A 35 5.39 10.27 2.12
C ALA A 35 5.32 10.66 0.63
N GLY A 36 4.19 10.41 -0.02
CA GLY A 36 3.95 10.78 -1.42
C GLY A 36 4.76 9.98 -2.45
N PRO A 37 4.64 10.30 -3.76
CA PRO A 37 5.16 9.48 -4.85
C PRO A 37 6.68 9.27 -4.84
N ALA A 38 7.43 10.25 -4.32
CA ALA A 38 8.89 10.19 -4.24
C ALA A 38 9.40 9.14 -3.25
N SER A 39 8.53 8.66 -2.34
CA SER A 39 8.85 7.61 -1.41
C SER A 39 9.00 6.26 -2.10
N ILE A 40 8.31 6.00 -3.22
CA ILE A 40 8.23 4.66 -3.84
C ILE A 40 9.56 4.25 -4.50
N ARG A 41 10.33 3.50 -3.72
CA ARG A 41 11.62 2.91 -4.10
C ARG A 41 11.61 1.42 -3.83
N LEU A 42 11.94 0.63 -4.85
CA LEU A 42 11.97 -0.83 -4.79
C LEU A 42 12.84 -1.37 -3.63
N ALA A 43 13.98 -0.73 -3.38
CA ALA A 43 14.89 -1.13 -2.29
C ALA A 43 14.28 -0.92 -0.90
N ASP A 44 13.49 0.14 -0.73
CA ASP A 44 12.83 0.41 0.53
C ASP A 44 11.66 -0.55 0.76
N ILE A 45 10.83 -0.77 -0.27
CA ILE A 45 9.71 -1.72 -0.20
C ILE A 45 10.23 -3.14 0.11
N ALA A 46 11.32 -3.55 -0.54
CA ALA A 46 11.99 -4.82 -0.27
C ALA A 46 12.41 -4.97 1.20
N ARG A 47 12.96 -3.91 1.79
CA ARG A 47 13.33 -3.87 3.20
C ARG A 47 12.11 -3.98 4.10
N ASP A 48 11.04 -3.24 3.79
CA ASP A 48 9.85 -3.14 4.64
C ASP A 48 9.10 -4.49 4.72
N VAL A 49 9.02 -5.24 3.62
CA VAL A 49 8.36 -6.57 3.59
C VAL A 49 9.30 -7.75 3.82
N GLY A 50 10.62 -7.51 3.88
CA GLY A 50 11.65 -8.53 4.10
C GLY A 50 11.88 -9.47 2.91
N VAL A 51 11.69 -8.97 1.69
CA VAL A 51 11.94 -9.70 0.43
C VAL A 51 13.17 -9.14 -0.29
N SER A 52 13.68 -9.86 -1.29
CA SER A 52 14.79 -9.35 -2.12
C SER A 52 14.26 -8.52 -3.29
N HIS A 53 15.05 -7.57 -3.77
CA HIS A 53 14.70 -6.77 -4.96
C HIS A 53 14.33 -7.62 -6.21
N PRO A 54 15.05 -8.72 -6.56
CA PRO A 54 14.64 -9.60 -7.65
C PRO A 54 13.29 -10.31 -7.43
N ALA A 55 12.90 -10.54 -6.16
CA ALA A 55 11.61 -11.15 -5.86
C ALA A 55 10.45 -10.18 -6.16
N ILE A 56 10.64 -8.88 -5.93
CA ILE A 56 9.65 -7.87 -6.33
C ILE A 56 9.48 -7.86 -7.85
N LEU A 57 10.60 -7.80 -8.58
CA LEU A 57 10.56 -7.82 -10.05
C LEU A 57 9.97 -9.13 -10.60
N HIS A 58 10.12 -10.25 -9.88
CA HIS A 58 9.45 -11.49 -10.25
C HIS A 58 7.91 -11.41 -10.11
N HIS A 59 7.40 -10.71 -9.09
CA HIS A 59 5.96 -10.57 -8.87
C HIS A 59 5.29 -9.50 -9.76
N PHE A 60 6.01 -8.43 -10.08
CA PHE A 60 5.45 -7.26 -10.76
C PHE A 60 6.00 -7.02 -12.16
N GLY A 61 7.04 -7.75 -12.59
CA GLY A 61 7.68 -7.59 -13.91
C GLY A 61 8.67 -6.42 -13.94
N SER A 62 8.20 -5.22 -13.64
CA SER A 62 8.98 -3.97 -13.70
C SER A 62 8.65 -3.01 -12.56
N ARG A 63 9.45 -1.94 -12.44
CA ARG A 63 9.16 -0.86 -11.48
C ARG A 63 7.88 -0.12 -11.88
N GLU A 64 7.70 0.08 -13.17
CA GLU A 64 6.58 0.79 -13.78
C GLU A 64 5.27 0.01 -13.56
N GLU A 65 5.28 -1.31 -13.73
CA GLU A 65 4.13 -2.17 -13.43
C GLU A 65 3.81 -2.23 -11.94
N LEU A 66 4.81 -2.23 -11.06
CA LEU A 66 4.59 -2.08 -9.62
C LEU A 66 3.91 -0.73 -9.31
N LEU A 67 4.43 0.36 -9.87
CA LEU A 67 3.84 1.69 -9.67
C LEU A 67 2.40 1.77 -10.18
N ALA A 68 2.12 1.21 -11.35
CA ALA A 68 0.78 1.14 -11.89
C ALA A 68 -0.16 0.37 -10.96
N ALA A 69 0.28 -0.78 -10.44
CA ALA A 69 -0.49 -1.56 -9.49
C ALA A 69 -0.75 -0.78 -8.17
N VAL A 70 0.23 -0.05 -7.67
CA VAL A 70 0.08 0.77 -6.46
C VAL A 70 -0.91 1.90 -6.66
N VAL A 71 -0.84 2.61 -7.79
CA VAL A 71 -1.79 3.68 -8.11
C VAL A 71 -3.20 3.12 -8.29
N GLN A 72 -3.34 1.98 -8.97
CA GLN A 72 -4.64 1.34 -9.15
C GLN A 72 -5.26 0.95 -7.80
N GLU A 73 -4.50 0.30 -6.92
CA GLU A 73 -4.95 -0.08 -5.57
C GLU A 73 -5.36 1.15 -4.74
N ALA A 74 -4.57 2.24 -4.80
CA ALA A 74 -4.89 3.47 -4.08
C ALA A 74 -6.19 4.11 -4.61
N LEU A 75 -6.40 4.11 -5.93
CA LEU A 75 -7.63 4.62 -6.55
C LEU A 75 -8.85 3.74 -6.25
N GLU A 76 -8.68 2.43 -6.23
CA GLU A 76 -9.76 1.50 -5.86
C GLU A 76 -10.18 1.69 -4.40
N ARG A 77 -9.23 1.88 -3.47
CA ARG A 77 -9.54 2.20 -2.07
C ARG A 77 -10.28 3.51 -1.94
N LEU A 78 -9.77 4.57 -2.58
CA LEU A 78 -10.43 5.87 -2.60
C LEU A 78 -11.85 5.77 -3.19
N HIS A 79 -12.05 5.00 -4.26
CA HIS A 79 -13.36 4.79 -4.86
C HIS A 79 -14.35 4.17 -3.86
N LEU A 80 -13.92 3.14 -3.12
CA LEU A 80 -14.76 2.46 -2.14
C LEU A 80 -15.11 3.38 -0.96
N GLU A 81 -14.15 4.15 -0.46
CA GLU A 81 -14.38 5.11 0.62
C GLU A 81 -15.34 6.24 0.19
N LEU A 82 -15.15 6.78 -1.02
CA LEU A 82 -16.06 7.78 -1.60
C LEU A 82 -17.47 7.23 -1.78
N PHE A 83 -17.60 5.99 -2.26
CA PHE A 83 -18.89 5.33 -2.41
C PHE A 83 -19.60 5.18 -1.06
N ASP A 84 -18.86 4.80 -0.02
CA ASP A 84 -19.39 4.67 1.34
C ASP A 84 -19.93 6.01 1.85
N VAL A 85 -19.15 7.09 1.75
CA VAL A 85 -19.57 8.45 2.16
C VAL A 85 -20.84 8.90 1.42
N LEU A 86 -20.87 8.74 0.09
CA LEU A 86 -22.02 9.15 -0.72
C LEU A 86 -23.27 8.32 -0.38
N SER A 87 -23.10 7.02 -0.14
CA SER A 87 -24.22 6.14 0.23
C SER A 87 -24.82 6.48 1.61
N HIS A 88 -23.97 6.91 2.56
CA HIS A 88 -24.42 7.37 3.87
C HIS A 88 -25.10 8.74 3.82
N ALA A 89 -24.65 9.62 2.92
CA ALA A 89 -25.25 10.94 2.74
C ALA A 89 -26.66 10.90 2.13
N GLU A 90 -26.88 10.06 1.12
CA GLU A 90 -28.20 9.84 0.51
C GLU A 90 -29.21 9.27 1.52
N ALA A 91 -28.74 8.48 2.48
CA ALA A 91 -29.58 7.95 3.57
C ALA A 91 -29.88 8.97 4.68
N SER A 92 -29.16 10.09 4.73
CA SER A 92 -29.14 11.05 5.84
C SER A 92 -29.89 12.37 5.56
N GLU A 93 -30.49 12.58 4.38
CA GLU A 93 -30.90 13.92 3.91
C GLU A 93 -29.75 14.96 4.00
N ALA A 94 -28.50 14.49 3.92
CA ALA A 94 -27.34 15.33 4.17
C ALA A 94 -27.20 16.41 3.10
N SER A 95 -26.85 17.63 3.52
CA SER A 95 -26.60 18.73 2.60
C SER A 95 -25.36 18.44 1.74
N SER A 96 -25.31 18.96 0.52
CA SER A 96 -24.11 18.87 -0.34
C SER A 96 -22.83 19.38 0.33
N VAL A 97 -22.95 20.28 1.32
CA VAL A 97 -21.82 20.78 2.13
C VAL A 97 -21.31 19.71 3.10
N GLU A 98 -22.20 18.92 3.70
CA GLU A 98 -21.83 17.82 4.61
C GLU A 98 -21.15 16.69 3.83
N ILE A 99 -21.59 16.43 2.60
CA ILE A 99 -20.94 15.49 1.68
C ILE A 99 -19.51 15.94 1.38
N LEU A 100 -19.31 17.22 1.03
CA LEU A 100 -17.98 17.76 0.74
C LEU A 100 -17.06 17.70 1.95
N ASN A 101 -17.57 17.93 3.17
CA ASN A 101 -16.76 17.80 4.39
C ASN A 101 -16.39 16.34 4.68
N ALA A 102 -17.33 15.41 4.57
CA ALA A 102 -17.05 13.99 4.75
C ALA A 102 -16.06 13.46 3.69
N MET A 103 -16.14 13.95 2.45
CA MET A 103 -15.15 13.67 1.41
C MET A 103 -13.76 14.22 1.77
N ALA A 104 -13.68 15.45 2.30
CA ALA A 104 -12.41 16.04 2.73
C ALA A 104 -11.78 15.27 3.90
N GLU A 105 -12.57 14.87 4.89
CA GLU A 105 -12.11 14.04 6.01
C GLU A 105 -11.59 12.68 5.55
N THR A 106 -12.20 12.08 4.53
CA THR A 106 -11.74 10.83 3.92
C THR A 106 -10.37 11.00 3.26
N LEU A 107 -10.16 12.09 2.54
CA LEU A 107 -8.87 12.42 1.93
C LEU A 107 -7.78 12.71 2.97
N GLU A 108 -8.14 13.28 4.12
CA GLU A 108 -7.22 13.52 5.24
C GLU A 108 -6.89 12.25 6.02
N THR A 109 -7.84 11.32 6.14
CA THR A 109 -7.65 10.03 6.83
C THR A 109 -6.83 9.04 5.98
N ALA A 110 -6.84 9.24 4.66
CA ALA A 110 -6.01 8.53 3.69
C ALA A 110 -4.64 9.21 3.46
N GLY A 111 -4.12 10.01 4.40
CA GLY A 111 -2.76 10.59 4.42
C GLY A 111 -1.93 10.07 5.59
#